data_AF-A0A8T2W5T4-F1
#
_entry.id   AF-A0A8T2W5T4-F1
#
_cell.length_a   1.000
_cell.length_b   1.000
_cell.length_c   1.000
_cell.angle_alpha   90.00
_cell.angle_beta   90.00
_cell.angle_gamma   90.00
#
_symmetry.space_group_name_H-M   'P 1'
#
loop_
_entity.id
_entity.type
_entity.pdbx_description
1 polymer ?
#
loop_
_entity_poly.entity_id
_entity_poly.type
_entity_poly.pdbx_seq_one_letter_code
_entity_poly.pdbx_strand_id
1 'polypeptide(L)'
;MFDGSGAQRPLHKYGNSQAETPSIGGQPPLAFTAYDETRARPPAFRGNAWKVWLVCGDCFLIGLAPVLVHMAKDANGQFPFSPISVNLLVEIAKTLFALGTLIVYGSGRPGPPLYRSLKAFGKDASHNRLLIVPAALYAVNNYLKFAMQLYFKPTTAKMLSNLKIIVIALLMRSVMRRTFSIYQWEALFLLVAGITINQLNYCASSGTGDVLAPIAILYTLGSITIPSLASVYNEFALKKHMETSVLLQNFFLYFYGACFNFLGLLMVMLSGGMAPGSMLAGFRGVTVLLVVNNALQGILSSFFFKFADTILKKYSSTIATIFTGIMSASAGEFLAAANGEVTAPLLYTTPPSMLPR
;
A
#
# COMPACT_ATOMS: atom_id res chain seq x y z
N MET A 1 -63.39 -39.28 -28.11
CA MET A 1 -64.47 -38.40 -27.63
C MET A 1 -63.79 -37.19 -27.00
N PHE A 2 -64.04 -35.98 -27.55
CA PHE A 2 -63.57 -34.64 -27.16
C PHE A 2 -62.06 -34.38 -27.25
N ASP A 3 -61.49 -33.59 -28.18
CA ASP A 3 -61.74 -32.21 -28.66
C ASP A 3 -61.32 -31.09 -27.68
N GLY A 4 -60.66 -30.04 -28.21
CA GLY A 4 -60.65 -28.71 -27.57
C GLY A 4 -59.31 -28.01 -27.28
N SER A 5 -58.77 -27.34 -28.29
CA SER A 5 -58.09 -26.03 -28.32
C SER A 5 -57.72 -25.26 -27.03
N GLY A 6 -56.45 -24.87 -26.99
CA GLY A 6 -55.87 -23.52 -26.76
C GLY A 6 -56.50 -22.50 -25.78
N ALA A 7 -55.65 -21.90 -24.93
CA ALA A 7 -55.62 -20.45 -24.66
C ALA A 7 -54.44 -20.05 -23.74
N GLN A 8 -53.48 -19.29 -24.29
CA GLN A 8 -52.63 -18.37 -23.52
C GLN A 8 -53.41 -17.09 -23.22
N ARG A 9 -53.25 -16.51 -22.01
CA ARG A 9 -53.82 -15.22 -21.57
C ARG A 9 -52.94 -14.61 -20.46
N PRO A 10 -52.95 -13.29 -20.21
CA PRO A 10 -51.95 -12.37 -20.77
C PRO A 10 -51.21 -11.49 -19.74
N LEU A 11 -50.21 -10.75 -20.24
CA LEU A 11 -49.45 -9.70 -19.54
C LEU A 11 -50.35 -8.58 -18.97
N HIS A 12 -50.12 -8.22 -17.72
CA HIS A 12 -50.63 -6.99 -17.10
C HIS A 12 -49.81 -5.78 -17.56
N LYS A 13 -50.45 -4.86 -18.29
CA LYS A 13 -50.04 -3.47 -18.45
C LYS A 13 -50.51 -2.66 -17.24
N TYR A 14 -49.63 -1.83 -16.67
CA TYR A 14 -50.02 -0.62 -15.94
C TYR A 14 -49.26 0.55 -16.56
N GLY A 15 -50.01 1.54 -17.05
CA GLY A 15 -49.48 2.80 -17.57
C GLY A 15 -49.89 3.98 -16.69
N ASN A 16 -49.19 5.08 -16.94
CA ASN A 16 -49.30 6.47 -16.45
C ASN A 16 -48.30 6.79 -15.31
N SER A 17 -47.50 7.85 -15.37
CA SER A 17 -47.74 9.15 -16.01
C SER A 17 -46.43 9.87 -16.35
N GLN A 18 -46.48 10.69 -17.40
CA GLN A 18 -45.39 11.49 -17.94
C GLN A 18 -44.93 12.60 -16.96
N ALA A 19 -43.62 12.83 -16.91
CA ALA A 19 -43.01 14.14 -16.68
C ALA A 19 -41.87 14.28 -17.69
N GLU A 20 -42.17 14.93 -18.81
CA GLU A 20 -41.21 15.24 -19.88
C GLU A 20 -40.34 16.43 -19.46
N THR A 21 -39.02 16.26 -19.51
CA THR A 21 -38.04 17.36 -19.60
C THR A 21 -37.28 17.23 -20.92
N PRO A 22 -36.96 18.33 -21.64
CA PRO A 22 -36.59 18.26 -23.04
C PRO A 22 -35.19 17.69 -23.25
N SER A 23 -35.08 16.86 -24.29
CA SER A 23 -33.89 16.18 -24.77
C SER A 23 -32.84 17.15 -25.35
N ILE A 24 -31.65 17.18 -24.76
CA ILE A 24 -30.42 17.60 -25.42
C ILE A 24 -29.39 16.47 -25.27
N GLY A 25 -28.90 15.96 -26.39
CA GLY A 25 -27.70 15.11 -26.45
C GLY A 25 -27.99 13.62 -26.62
N GLY A 26 -27.51 13.06 -27.73
CA GLY A 26 -27.82 11.71 -28.21
C GLY A 26 -27.54 10.57 -27.24
N GLN A 27 -28.23 9.45 -27.48
CA GLN A 27 -27.96 8.17 -26.84
C GLN A 27 -26.46 7.84 -26.94
N PRO A 28 -25.77 7.58 -25.82
CA PRO A 28 -24.41 7.07 -25.89
C PRO A 28 -24.45 5.71 -26.62
N PRO A 29 -23.43 5.40 -27.45
CA PRO A 29 -23.39 4.15 -28.19
C PRO A 29 -23.51 2.95 -27.23
N LEU A 30 -24.21 1.89 -27.65
CA LEU A 30 -24.44 0.63 -26.88
C LEU A 30 -23.19 0.04 -26.20
N ALA A 31 -21.99 0.38 -26.69
CA ALA A 31 -20.73 0.05 -26.04
C ALA A 31 -20.58 0.69 -24.64
N PHE A 32 -21.11 1.89 -24.42
CA PHE A 32 -21.06 2.60 -23.13
C PHE A 32 -21.91 1.89 -22.07
N THR A 33 -23.07 1.36 -22.45
CA THR A 33 -23.97 0.61 -21.56
C THR A 33 -23.38 -0.75 -21.17
N ALA A 34 -22.70 -1.43 -22.10
CA ALA A 34 -22.01 -2.70 -21.82
C ALA A 34 -20.78 -2.54 -20.91
N TYR A 35 -20.15 -1.36 -20.90
CA TYR A 35 -19.07 -1.02 -19.97
C TYR A 35 -19.58 -0.69 -18.55
N ASP A 36 -20.80 -0.18 -18.41
CA ASP A 36 -21.42 0.09 -17.10
C ASP A 36 -22.08 -1.17 -16.49
N GLU A 37 -22.61 -2.09 -17.30
CA GLU A 37 -23.23 -3.34 -16.81
C GLU A 37 -22.23 -4.35 -16.24
N THR A 38 -20.96 -4.32 -16.67
CA THR A 38 -19.91 -5.19 -16.12
C THR A 38 -19.41 -4.76 -14.75
N ARG A 39 -19.94 -3.65 -14.20
CA ARG A 39 -19.83 -3.33 -12.78
C ARG A 39 -20.81 -4.19 -12.00
N ALA A 40 -20.59 -5.52 -12.02
CA ALA A 40 -21.14 -6.43 -11.04
C ALA A 40 -20.85 -5.82 -9.67
N ARG A 41 -21.89 -5.23 -9.05
CA ARG A 41 -21.78 -4.69 -7.70
C ARG A 41 -21.26 -5.85 -6.87
N PRO A 42 -20.10 -5.71 -6.19
CA PRO A 42 -19.65 -6.78 -5.31
C PRO A 42 -20.80 -7.11 -4.34
N PRO A 43 -20.99 -8.39 -3.99
CA PRO A 43 -22.12 -8.82 -3.17
C PRO A 43 -22.25 -7.91 -1.95
N ALA A 44 -23.49 -7.49 -1.66
CA ALA A 44 -23.89 -6.42 -0.75
C ALA A 44 -23.55 -6.65 0.75
N PHE A 45 -22.53 -7.44 1.07
CA PHE A 45 -22.12 -7.82 2.41
C PHE A 45 -20.99 -6.94 3.02
N ARG A 46 -20.56 -5.86 2.37
CA ARG A 46 -19.46 -5.01 2.89
C ARG A 46 -19.83 -3.53 2.95
N GLY A 47 -20.55 -3.18 4.02
CA GLY A 47 -20.89 -1.80 4.38
C GLY A 47 -19.68 -0.96 4.83
N ASN A 48 -19.94 0.29 5.22
CA ASN A 48 -18.93 1.24 5.70
C ASN A 48 -18.10 0.69 6.88
N ALA A 49 -18.68 -0.19 7.71
CA ALA A 49 -17.99 -0.82 8.84
C ALA A 49 -16.72 -1.60 8.44
N TRP A 50 -16.74 -2.30 7.30
CA TRP A 50 -15.54 -3.01 6.80
C TRP A 50 -14.43 -2.02 6.42
N LYS A 51 -14.77 -0.89 5.81
CA LYS A 51 -13.80 0.16 5.45
C LYS A 51 -13.21 0.79 6.71
N VAL A 52 -14.03 1.03 7.73
CA VAL A 52 -13.57 1.52 9.03
C VAL A 52 -12.58 0.53 9.66
N TRP A 53 -12.90 -0.76 9.67
CA TRP A 53 -11.98 -1.79 10.19
C TRP A 53 -10.64 -1.82 9.43
N LEU A 54 -10.67 -1.71 8.09
CA LEU A 54 -9.45 -1.60 7.29
C LEU A 54 -8.60 -0.38 7.67
N VAL A 55 -9.23 0.78 7.87
CA VAL A 55 -8.54 2.02 8.26
C VAL A 55 -7.97 1.89 9.67
N CYS A 56 -8.74 1.41 10.65
CA CYS A 56 -8.26 1.20 12.01
C CYS A 56 -7.08 0.23 12.08
N GLY A 57 -7.16 -0.91 11.39
CA GLY A 57 -6.07 -1.89 11.32
C GLY A 57 -4.81 -1.32 10.66
N ASP A 58 -4.97 -0.48 9.64
CA ASP A 58 -3.82 0.16 8.98
C ASP A 58 -3.20 1.25 9.86
N CYS A 59 -4.02 2.02 10.57
CA CYS A 59 -3.54 2.99 11.54
C CYS A 59 -2.71 2.33 12.64
N PHE A 60 -3.17 1.19 13.17
CA PHE A 60 -2.42 0.43 14.16
C PHE A 60 -1.08 -0.07 13.62
N LEU A 61 -1.07 -0.77 12.48
CA LEU A 61 0.15 -1.35 11.90
C LEU A 61 1.17 -0.29 11.47
N ILE A 62 0.69 0.84 10.92
CA ILE A 62 1.56 1.97 10.55
C ILE A 62 2.12 2.66 11.80
N GLY A 63 1.31 2.85 12.84
CA GLY A 63 1.79 3.49 14.07
C GLY A 63 2.72 2.63 14.89
N LEU A 64 2.57 1.31 14.83
CA LEU A 64 3.48 0.36 15.48
C LEU A 64 4.84 0.28 14.77
N ALA A 65 4.90 0.53 13.46
CA ALA A 65 6.12 0.35 12.68
C ALA A 65 7.31 1.21 13.15
N PRO A 66 7.19 2.54 13.38
CA PRO A 66 8.29 3.36 13.90
C PRO A 66 8.80 2.90 15.27
N VAL A 67 7.91 2.44 16.15
CA VAL A 67 8.26 1.92 17.48
C VAL A 67 9.11 0.65 17.33
N LEU A 68 8.66 -0.30 16.52
CA LEU A 68 9.42 -1.53 16.24
C LEU A 68 10.76 -1.22 15.56
N VAL A 69 10.81 -0.26 14.65
CA VAL A 69 12.05 0.19 14.01
C VAL A 69 13.01 0.79 15.04
N HIS A 70 12.51 1.60 15.98
CA HIS A 70 13.35 2.15 17.05
C HIS A 70 13.87 1.04 17.97
N MET A 71 13.02 0.12 18.41
CA MET A 71 13.41 -0.99 19.28
C MET A 71 14.36 -1.99 18.58
N ALA A 72 14.34 -2.05 17.25
CA ALA A 72 15.20 -2.92 16.46
C ALA A 72 16.61 -2.33 16.23
N LYS A 73 16.84 -1.06 16.56
CA LYS A 73 18.17 -0.44 16.56
C LYS A 73 18.95 -0.87 17.79
N ASP A 74 20.26 -1.01 17.65
CA ASP A 74 21.15 -1.33 18.75
C ASP A 74 21.46 -0.10 19.63
N ALA A 75 22.17 -0.28 20.75
CA ALA A 75 22.55 0.81 21.66
C ALA A 75 23.30 1.97 20.96
N ASN A 76 23.98 1.66 19.85
CA ASN A 76 24.70 2.63 19.01
C ASN A 76 23.82 3.30 17.94
N GLY A 77 22.51 3.04 17.92
CA GLY A 77 21.55 3.59 16.95
C GLY A 77 21.62 2.99 15.54
N GLN A 78 22.46 1.97 15.33
CA GLN A 78 22.65 1.27 14.05
C GLN A 78 21.72 0.06 13.93
N PHE A 79 21.41 -0.34 12.69
CA PHE A 79 20.66 -1.57 12.43
C PHE A 79 21.61 -2.76 12.37
N PRO A 80 21.47 -3.77 13.24
CA PRO A 80 22.36 -4.94 13.25
C PRO A 80 22.07 -5.93 12.10
N PHE A 81 20.99 -5.71 11.34
CA PHE A 81 20.53 -6.58 10.26
C PHE A 81 20.55 -5.85 8.90
N SER A 82 20.69 -6.63 7.82
CA SER A 82 20.59 -6.09 6.48
C SER A 82 19.13 -5.79 6.09
N PRO A 83 18.83 -4.59 5.60
CA PRO A 83 17.47 -4.26 5.17
C PRO A 83 16.98 -5.07 3.96
N ILE A 84 17.90 -5.56 3.13
CA ILE A 84 17.59 -6.42 1.98
C ILE A 84 17.05 -7.77 2.45
N SER A 85 17.69 -8.37 3.46
CA SER A 85 17.23 -9.62 4.08
C SER A 85 15.85 -9.47 4.71
N VAL A 86 15.60 -8.38 5.44
CA VAL A 86 14.30 -8.11 6.05
C VAL A 86 13.20 -8.00 4.98
N ASN A 87 13.47 -7.30 3.88
CA ASN A 87 12.48 -7.17 2.80
C ASN A 87 12.17 -8.52 2.14
N LEU A 88 13.18 -9.35 1.90
CA LEU A 88 12.96 -10.72 1.40
C LEU A 88 12.10 -11.53 2.39
N LEU A 89 12.41 -11.49 3.68
CA LEU A 89 11.64 -12.19 4.71
C LEU A 89 10.18 -11.70 4.79
N VAL A 90 9.94 -10.41 4.59
CA VAL A 90 8.59 -9.83 4.52
C VAL A 90 7.83 -10.41 3.32
N GLU A 91 8.43 -10.50 2.13
CA GLU A 91 7.77 -11.10 0.96
C GLU A 91 7.53 -12.61 1.16
N ILE A 92 8.47 -13.34 1.76
CA ILE A 92 8.31 -14.75 2.10
C ILE A 92 7.14 -14.92 3.10
N ALA A 93 7.11 -14.14 4.17
CA ALA A 93 6.04 -14.19 5.17
C ALA A 93 4.66 -13.93 4.56
N LYS A 94 4.54 -12.94 3.68
CA LYS A 94 3.29 -12.66 2.94
C LYS A 94 2.90 -13.81 2.01
N THR A 95 3.88 -14.40 1.31
CA THR A 95 3.65 -15.53 0.40
C THR A 95 3.19 -16.77 1.16
N LEU A 96 3.83 -17.09 2.29
CA LEU A 96 3.45 -18.19 3.17
C LEU A 96 2.05 -17.98 3.77
N PHE A 97 1.73 -16.76 4.20
CA PHE A 97 0.39 -16.42 4.67
C PHE A 97 -0.67 -16.60 3.57
N ALA A 98 -0.39 -16.11 2.36
CA ALA A 98 -1.30 -16.27 1.22
C ALA A 98 -1.46 -17.76 0.81
N LEU A 99 -0.38 -18.54 0.87
CA LEU A 99 -0.42 -19.98 0.61
C LEU A 99 -1.21 -20.72 1.69
N GLY A 100 -0.96 -20.44 2.97
CA GLY A 100 -1.68 -21.06 4.09
C GLY A 100 -3.18 -20.76 4.03
N THR A 101 -3.55 -19.51 3.75
CA THR A 101 -4.97 -19.14 3.57
C THR A 101 -5.62 -19.82 2.35
N LEU A 102 -4.89 -20.01 1.25
CA LEU A 102 -5.37 -20.79 0.11
C LEU A 102 -5.56 -22.28 0.42
N ILE A 103 -4.69 -22.86 1.26
CA ILE A 103 -4.81 -24.25 1.69
C ILE A 103 -6.05 -24.43 2.58
N VAL A 104 -6.28 -23.51 3.52
CA VAL A 104 -7.38 -23.60 4.50
C VAL A 104 -8.75 -23.31 3.87
N TYR A 105 -8.87 -22.25 3.06
CA TYR A 105 -10.16 -21.81 2.51
C TYR A 105 -10.50 -22.43 1.14
N GLY A 106 -9.58 -23.21 0.56
CA GLY A 106 -9.77 -23.85 -0.74
C GLY A 106 -9.57 -22.89 -1.92
N SER A 107 -9.36 -23.49 -3.10
CA SER A 107 -9.10 -22.75 -4.34
C SER A 107 -10.34 -21.97 -4.74
N GLY A 108 -10.25 -20.64 -4.80
CA GLY A 108 -11.37 -19.81 -5.27
C GLY A 108 -11.55 -19.82 -6.79
N ARG A 109 -11.39 -20.99 -7.41
CA ARG A 109 -11.79 -21.37 -8.78
C ARG A 109 -12.18 -22.85 -8.80
N PRO A 110 -13.15 -23.26 -9.65
CA PRO A 110 -13.39 -24.67 -9.93
C PRO A 110 -12.19 -25.27 -10.68
N GLY A 111 -11.46 -26.19 -10.03
CA GLY A 111 -10.30 -26.87 -10.58
C GLY A 111 -9.44 -27.56 -9.50
N PRO A 112 -8.49 -28.44 -9.88
CA PRO A 112 -7.57 -29.03 -8.92
C PRO A 112 -6.72 -27.93 -8.26
N PRO A 113 -6.46 -28.02 -6.95
CA PRO A 113 -5.82 -26.95 -6.23
C PRO A 113 -4.39 -26.70 -6.72
N LEU A 114 -3.95 -25.44 -6.62
CA LEU A 114 -2.65 -24.94 -7.10
C LEU A 114 -1.45 -25.83 -6.69
N TYR A 115 -1.50 -26.39 -5.48
CA TYR A 115 -0.43 -27.21 -4.90
C TYR A 115 -0.36 -28.65 -5.44
N ARG A 116 -1.38 -29.13 -6.16
CA ARG A 116 -1.46 -30.52 -6.65
C ARG A 116 -0.83 -30.73 -8.03
N SER A 117 -0.60 -29.69 -8.82
CA SER A 117 -0.07 -29.84 -10.18
C SER A 117 0.72 -28.63 -10.67
N LEU A 118 1.96 -28.83 -11.09
CA LEU A 118 2.79 -27.79 -11.73
C LEU A 118 2.15 -27.21 -13.00
N LYS A 119 1.35 -28.02 -13.73
CA LYS A 119 0.61 -27.54 -14.90
C LYS A 119 -0.52 -26.59 -14.50
N ALA A 120 -1.21 -26.86 -13.38
CA ALA A 120 -2.22 -25.95 -12.84
C ALA A 120 -1.57 -24.64 -12.36
N PHE A 121 -0.42 -24.74 -11.67
CA PHE A 121 0.37 -23.57 -11.28
C PHE A 121 0.79 -22.71 -12.48
N GLY A 122 1.32 -23.32 -13.54
CA GLY A 122 1.70 -22.60 -14.75
C GLY A 122 0.52 -21.90 -15.44
N LYS A 123 -0.66 -22.55 -15.46
CA LYS A 123 -1.89 -21.96 -16.03
C LYS A 123 -2.36 -20.75 -15.20
N ASP A 124 -2.39 -20.88 -13.88
CA ASP A 124 -2.79 -19.79 -12.99
C ASP A 124 -1.77 -18.65 -12.95
N ALA A 125 -0.47 -18.95 -13.05
CA ALA A 125 0.60 -17.97 -13.18
C ALA A 125 0.47 -17.17 -14.48
N SER A 126 0.24 -17.85 -15.61
CA SER A 126 0.02 -17.20 -16.92
C SER A 126 -1.20 -16.28 -16.90
N HIS A 127 -2.29 -16.72 -16.26
CA HIS A 127 -3.48 -15.90 -16.10
C HIS A 127 -3.22 -14.65 -15.24
N ASN A 128 -2.36 -14.75 -14.22
CA ASN A 128 -2.03 -13.65 -13.30
C ASN A 128 -0.75 -12.88 -13.69
N ARG A 129 -0.26 -13.01 -14.93
CA ARG A 129 0.98 -12.37 -15.40
C ARG A 129 1.00 -10.84 -15.27
N LEU A 130 -0.17 -10.19 -15.24
CA LEU A 130 -0.25 -8.74 -15.02
C LEU A 130 0.29 -8.33 -13.65
N LEU A 131 0.32 -9.22 -12.67
CA LEU A 131 0.85 -8.96 -11.32
C LEU A 131 2.38 -8.96 -11.24
N ILE A 132 3.07 -9.37 -12.31
CA ILE A 132 4.55 -9.32 -12.39
C ILE A 132 5.04 -7.86 -12.38
N VAL A 133 4.38 -6.98 -13.13
CA VAL A 133 4.75 -5.56 -13.22
C VAL A 133 4.68 -4.85 -11.85
N PRO A 134 3.56 -4.90 -11.09
CA PRO A 134 3.53 -4.26 -9.78
C PRO A 134 4.48 -4.93 -8.78
N ALA A 135 4.68 -6.25 -8.86
CA ALA A 135 5.68 -6.94 -8.03
C ALA A 135 7.11 -6.41 -8.27
N ALA A 136 7.51 -6.26 -9.53
CA ALA A 136 8.81 -5.68 -9.89
C ALA A 136 8.94 -4.24 -9.39
N LEU A 137 7.90 -3.41 -9.60
CA LEU A 137 7.90 -2.03 -9.13
C LEU A 137 7.94 -1.92 -7.60
N TYR A 138 7.29 -2.84 -6.87
CA TYR A 138 7.38 -2.90 -5.41
C TYR A 138 8.78 -3.33 -4.93
N ALA A 139 9.43 -4.27 -5.61
CA ALA A 139 10.81 -4.64 -5.33
C ALA A 139 11.76 -3.45 -5.54
N VAL A 140 11.66 -2.74 -6.66
CA VAL A 140 12.44 -1.53 -6.93
C VAL A 140 12.15 -0.45 -5.88
N ASN A 141 10.88 -0.19 -5.57
CA ASN A 141 10.48 0.77 -4.53
C ASN A 141 11.10 0.47 -3.16
N ASN A 142 11.20 -0.82 -2.82
CA ASN A 142 11.81 -1.25 -1.58
C ASN A 142 13.30 -0.85 -1.50
N TYR A 143 14.06 -0.94 -2.60
CA TYR A 143 15.44 -0.43 -2.66
C TYR A 143 15.51 1.10 -2.66
N LEU A 144 14.61 1.77 -3.40
CA LEU A 144 14.57 3.23 -3.45
C LEU A 144 14.32 3.87 -2.07
N LYS A 145 13.54 3.22 -1.20
CA LYS A 145 13.33 3.69 0.18
C LYS A 145 14.64 3.77 0.95
N PHE A 146 15.54 2.79 0.79
CA PHE A 146 16.84 2.81 1.44
C PHE A 146 17.76 3.85 0.81
N ALA A 147 17.81 3.92 -0.53
CA ALA A 147 18.60 4.93 -1.22
C ALA A 147 18.20 6.35 -0.79
N MET A 148 16.91 6.65 -0.66
CA MET A 148 16.44 7.96 -0.19
C MET A 148 16.93 8.31 1.22
N GLN A 149 17.11 7.34 2.11
CA GLN A 149 17.64 7.57 3.46
C GLN A 149 19.15 7.77 3.50
N LEU A 150 19.88 7.37 2.46
CA LEU A 150 21.33 7.61 2.33
C LEU A 150 21.62 9.03 1.85
N TYR A 151 20.81 9.56 0.93
CA TYR A 151 21.01 10.89 0.34
C TYR A 151 20.29 12.01 1.08
N PHE A 152 19.16 11.71 1.75
CA PHE A 152 18.37 12.71 2.44
C PHE A 152 18.20 12.35 3.91
N LYS A 153 18.11 13.39 4.76
CA LYS A 153 17.64 13.23 6.13
C LYS A 153 16.27 12.54 6.12
N PRO A 154 15.97 11.62 7.06
CA PRO A 154 14.72 10.86 7.08
C PRO A 154 13.45 11.72 7.02
N THR A 155 13.48 12.91 7.63
CA THR A 155 12.38 13.89 7.62
C THR A 155 12.14 14.46 6.23
N THR A 156 13.20 14.96 5.57
CA THR A 156 13.15 15.48 4.20
C THR A 156 12.74 14.41 3.19
N ALA A 157 13.31 13.20 3.29
CA ALA A 157 12.94 12.06 2.44
C ALA A 157 11.44 11.73 2.56
N LYS A 158 10.91 11.78 3.80
CA LYS A 158 9.49 11.54 4.07
C LYS A 158 8.61 12.65 3.50
N MET A 159 9.01 13.92 3.61
CA MET A 159 8.32 15.06 3.00
C MET A 159 8.19 14.93 1.49
N LEU A 160 9.32 14.76 0.81
CA LEU A 160 9.38 14.63 -0.65
C LEU A 160 8.53 13.45 -1.14
N SER A 161 8.54 12.35 -0.38
CA SER A 161 7.71 11.19 -0.65
C SER A 161 6.21 11.44 -0.58
N ASN A 162 5.71 12.55 -0.04
CA ASN A 162 4.28 12.87 0.02
C ASN A 162 3.73 13.44 -1.29
N LEU A 163 4.59 14.01 -2.13
CA LEU A 163 4.23 14.46 -3.49
C LEU A 163 3.69 13.31 -4.36
N LYS A 164 4.01 12.06 -4.00
CA LYS A 164 3.47 10.86 -4.63
C LYS A 164 1.94 10.82 -4.65
N ILE A 165 1.25 11.51 -3.73
CA ILE A 165 -0.23 11.55 -3.70
C ILE A 165 -0.77 12.23 -4.97
N ILE A 166 -0.14 13.31 -5.42
CA ILE A 166 -0.49 13.99 -6.68
C ILE A 166 -0.22 13.06 -7.86
N VAL A 167 0.94 12.41 -7.87
CA VAL A 167 1.31 11.44 -8.93
C VAL A 167 0.30 10.29 -8.99
N ILE A 168 -0.14 9.76 -7.85
CA ILE A 168 -1.20 8.75 -7.77
C ILE A 168 -2.50 9.28 -8.37
N ALA A 169 -2.93 10.50 -8.04
CA ALA A 169 -4.16 11.07 -8.59
C ALA A 169 -4.13 11.16 -10.11
N LEU A 170 -3.00 11.63 -10.66
CA LEU A 170 -2.77 11.71 -12.11
C LEU A 170 -2.75 10.33 -12.76
N LEU A 171 -2.06 9.35 -12.15
CA LEU A 171 -2.00 7.97 -12.65
C LEU A 171 -3.36 7.26 -12.55
N MET A 172 -4.14 7.51 -11.50
CA MET A 172 -5.51 6.99 -11.37
C MET A 172 -6.42 7.54 -12.48
N ARG A 173 -6.24 8.81 -12.85
CA ARG A 173 -6.97 9.43 -13.97
C ARG A 173 -6.51 8.87 -15.32
N SER A 174 -5.21 8.67 -15.54
CA SER A 174 -4.69 8.22 -16.84
C SER A 174 -4.81 6.71 -17.06
N VAL A 175 -4.40 5.89 -16.08
CA VAL A 175 -4.34 4.41 -16.18
C VAL A 175 -5.72 3.79 -15.96
N MET A 176 -6.45 4.23 -14.92
CA MET A 176 -7.75 3.65 -14.56
C MET A 176 -8.94 4.45 -15.10
N ARG A 177 -8.69 5.55 -15.84
CA ARG A 177 -9.73 6.46 -16.38
C ARG A 177 -10.72 6.96 -15.32
N ARG A 178 -10.25 7.11 -14.08
CA ARG A 178 -11.11 7.57 -12.98
C ARG A 178 -11.34 9.08 -13.09
N THR A 179 -12.60 9.49 -13.00
CA THR A 179 -12.98 10.89 -12.88
C THR A 179 -13.05 11.27 -11.41
N PHE A 180 -12.59 12.48 -11.09
CA PHE A 180 -12.63 13.05 -9.75
C PHE A 180 -13.54 14.28 -9.75
N SER A 181 -14.42 14.39 -8.76
CA SER A 181 -15.23 15.60 -8.58
C SER A 181 -14.36 16.76 -8.05
N ILE A 182 -14.86 17.99 -8.17
CA ILE A 182 -14.17 19.16 -7.62
C ILE A 182 -13.87 19.00 -6.12
N TYR A 183 -14.85 18.50 -5.35
CA TYR A 183 -14.67 18.23 -3.91
C TYR A 183 -13.59 17.18 -3.63
N GLN A 184 -13.41 16.19 -4.51
CA GLN A 184 -12.36 15.19 -4.35
C GLN A 184 -10.98 15.76 -4.65
N TRP A 185 -10.86 16.69 -5.60
CA TRP A 185 -9.63 17.43 -5.85
C TRP A 185 -9.27 18.35 -4.68
N GLU A 186 -10.24 19.10 -4.16
CA GLU A 186 -10.05 19.94 -2.97
C GLU A 186 -9.60 19.11 -1.77
N ALA A 187 -10.25 17.97 -1.50
CA ALA A 187 -9.85 17.07 -0.43
C ALA A 187 -8.43 16.51 -0.64
N LEU A 188 -8.05 16.20 -1.88
CA LEU A 188 -6.70 15.72 -2.19
C LEU A 188 -5.64 16.81 -2.00
N PHE A 189 -5.94 18.05 -2.37
CA PHE A 189 -5.07 19.19 -2.11
C PHE A 189 -4.91 19.41 -0.61
N LEU A 190 -6.00 19.38 0.14
CA LEU A 190 -5.99 19.50 1.60
C LEU A 190 -5.19 18.38 2.27
N LEU A 191 -5.25 17.16 1.74
CA LEU A 191 -4.42 16.04 2.19
C LEU A 191 -2.92 16.32 1.97
N VAL A 192 -2.53 16.79 0.79
CA VAL A 192 -1.12 17.12 0.50
C VAL A 192 -0.63 18.28 1.36
N ALA A 193 -1.44 19.33 1.51
CA ALA A 193 -1.15 20.48 2.34
C ALA A 193 -0.97 20.07 3.81
N GLY A 194 -1.91 19.30 4.37
CA GLY A 194 -1.86 18.83 5.76
C GLY A 194 -0.62 17.99 6.05
N ILE A 195 -0.27 17.07 5.15
CA ILE A 195 0.96 16.28 5.32
C ILE A 195 2.21 17.16 5.22
N THR A 196 2.23 18.13 4.31
CA THR A 196 3.37 19.05 4.13
C THR A 196 3.57 19.91 5.37
N ILE A 197 2.49 20.52 5.90
CA ILE A 197 2.51 21.33 7.12
C ILE A 197 3.01 20.51 8.31
N ASN A 198 2.47 19.30 8.50
CA ASN A 198 2.89 18.41 9.59
C ASN A 198 4.39 18.13 9.58
N GLN A 199 5.03 18.16 8.41
CA GLN A 199 6.43 17.80 8.27
C GLN A 199 7.38 19.02 8.18
N LEU A 200 6.86 20.22 7.83
CA LEU A 200 7.65 21.46 7.74
C LEU A 200 8.31 21.82 9.08
N ASN A 201 7.62 21.59 10.20
CA ASN A 201 8.14 21.84 11.55
C ASN A 201 9.43 21.06 11.86
N TYR A 202 9.67 19.93 11.19
CA TYR A 202 10.89 19.12 11.36
C TYR A 202 12.05 19.56 10.45
N CYS A 203 11.77 20.35 9.41
CA CYS A 203 12.76 20.88 8.48
C CYS A 203 13.24 22.29 8.86
N ALA A 204 12.42 23.09 9.55
CA ALA A 204 12.77 24.47 9.93
C ALA A 204 14.02 24.58 10.83
N SER A 205 14.42 23.50 11.50
CA SER A 205 15.65 23.41 12.31
C SER A 205 16.91 23.04 11.52
N SER A 206 16.79 22.74 10.21
CA SER A 206 17.91 22.46 9.32
C SER A 206 18.03 23.61 8.32
N GLY A 207 19.10 24.40 8.42
CA GLY A 207 19.33 25.57 7.57
C GLY A 207 19.00 25.33 6.09
N THR A 208 18.36 26.32 5.48
CA THR A 208 18.13 26.41 4.04
C THR A 208 19.46 26.43 3.31
N GLY A 209 19.83 25.31 2.69
CA GLY A 209 21.06 25.25 1.91
C GLY A 209 21.36 23.85 1.43
N ASP A 210 20.74 23.45 0.33
CA ASP A 210 21.49 23.18 -0.90
C ASP A 210 20.52 23.08 -2.07
N VAL A 211 20.88 23.64 -3.22
CA VAL A 211 20.16 23.37 -4.47
C VAL A 211 20.24 21.87 -4.68
N LEU A 212 19.09 21.16 -4.73
CA LEU A 212 19.11 19.70 -4.90
C LEU A 212 19.99 19.36 -6.10
N ALA A 213 21.10 18.66 -5.85
CA ALA A 213 21.97 18.17 -6.90
C ALA A 213 21.12 17.46 -7.97
N PRO A 214 21.46 17.54 -9.26
CA PRO A 214 20.66 16.92 -10.34
C PRO A 214 20.32 15.46 -10.07
N ILE A 215 21.25 14.72 -9.44
CA ILE A 215 21.06 13.34 -9.02
C ILE A 215 20.00 13.19 -7.91
N ALA A 216 19.92 14.12 -6.97
CA ALA A 216 18.94 14.16 -5.90
C ALA A 216 17.52 14.41 -6.46
N ILE A 217 17.40 15.23 -7.52
CA ILE A 217 16.14 15.42 -8.26
C ILE A 217 15.71 14.12 -8.93
N LEU A 218 16.62 13.43 -9.63
CA LEU A 218 16.35 12.13 -10.27
C LEU A 218 15.89 11.07 -9.25
N TYR A 219 16.58 10.95 -8.11
CA TYR A 219 16.16 10.06 -7.03
C TYR A 219 14.80 10.44 -6.46
N THR A 220 14.54 11.74 -6.27
CA THR A 220 13.25 12.23 -5.80
C THR A 220 12.14 11.84 -6.78
N LEU A 221 12.30 12.10 -8.08
CA LEU A 221 11.35 11.73 -9.13
C LEU A 221 11.09 10.21 -9.18
N GLY A 222 12.14 9.40 -9.08
CA GLY A 222 12.02 7.95 -8.98
C GLY A 222 11.25 7.52 -7.73
N SER A 223 11.57 8.10 -6.58
CA SER A 223 10.98 7.78 -5.27
C SER A 223 9.50 8.17 -5.13
N ILE A 224 9.01 9.10 -5.96
CA ILE A 224 7.59 9.45 -6.00
C ILE A 224 6.87 8.66 -7.10
N THR A 225 7.50 8.45 -8.27
CA THR A 225 6.83 7.88 -9.45
C THR A 225 6.71 6.37 -9.36
N ILE A 226 7.80 5.66 -9.05
CA ILE A 226 7.83 4.19 -9.02
C ILE A 226 6.84 3.61 -8.00
N PRO A 227 6.85 4.01 -6.71
CA PRO A 227 5.83 3.56 -5.76
C PRO A 227 4.40 3.95 -6.12
N SER A 228 4.19 5.11 -6.76
CA SER A 228 2.86 5.54 -7.21
C SER A 228 2.34 4.64 -8.31
N LEU A 229 3.19 4.37 -9.32
CA LEU A 229 2.89 3.46 -10.41
C LEU A 229 2.66 2.04 -9.90
N ALA A 230 3.48 1.54 -8.98
CA ALA A 230 3.28 0.24 -8.34
C ALA A 230 1.89 0.14 -7.70
N SER A 231 1.49 1.17 -6.94
CA SER A 231 0.20 1.20 -6.24
C SER A 231 -0.99 1.22 -7.19
N VAL A 232 -0.98 2.13 -8.17
CA VAL A 232 -2.09 2.29 -9.14
C VAL A 232 -2.17 1.09 -10.07
N TYR A 233 -1.04 0.57 -10.54
CA TYR A 233 -1.02 -0.61 -11.40
C TYR A 233 -1.45 -1.86 -10.64
N ASN A 234 -1.08 -2.01 -9.37
CA ASN A 234 -1.55 -3.13 -8.55
C ASN A 234 -3.07 -3.07 -8.37
N GLU A 235 -3.63 -1.91 -8.07
CA GLU A 235 -5.09 -1.72 -8.02
C GLU A 235 -5.75 -2.07 -9.37
N PHE A 236 -5.19 -1.58 -10.48
CA PHE A 236 -5.66 -1.90 -11.81
C PHE A 236 -5.63 -3.41 -12.10
N ALA A 237 -4.52 -4.10 -11.81
CA ALA A 237 -4.35 -5.51 -12.07
C ALA A 237 -5.28 -6.39 -11.22
N LEU A 238 -5.45 -6.05 -9.93
CA LEU A 238 -6.38 -6.73 -9.02
C LEU A 238 -7.84 -6.55 -9.45
N LYS A 239 -8.22 -5.33 -9.87
CA LYS A 239 -9.58 -5.00 -10.31
C LYS A 239 -9.88 -5.44 -11.75
N LYS A 240 -8.88 -5.72 -12.59
CA LYS A 240 -9.12 -6.23 -13.96
C LYS A 240 -9.62 -7.68 -13.97
N HIS A 241 -9.27 -8.47 -12.97
CA HIS A 241 -9.69 -9.88 -12.85
C HIS A 241 -10.50 -10.11 -11.56
N MET A 242 -11.59 -9.35 -11.35
CA MET A 242 -12.40 -9.41 -10.12
C MET A 242 -12.95 -10.80 -9.81
N GLU A 243 -13.21 -11.62 -10.83
CA GLU A 243 -13.72 -12.98 -10.70
C GLU A 243 -12.72 -13.96 -10.06
N THR A 244 -11.43 -13.60 -10.04
CA THR A 244 -10.41 -14.44 -9.42
C THR A 244 -10.38 -14.16 -7.92
N SER A 245 -10.26 -15.22 -7.12
CA SER A 245 -10.16 -15.07 -5.67
C SER A 245 -9.01 -14.16 -5.26
N VAL A 246 -9.29 -13.31 -4.27
CA VAL A 246 -8.34 -12.33 -3.71
C VAL A 246 -7.08 -13.00 -3.21
N LEU A 247 -7.24 -14.14 -2.54
CA LEU A 247 -6.15 -14.90 -1.95
C LEU A 247 -5.20 -15.42 -3.03
N LEU A 248 -5.73 -15.88 -4.18
CA LEU A 248 -4.92 -16.36 -5.29
C LEU A 248 -4.14 -15.24 -5.97
N GLN A 249 -4.78 -14.10 -6.22
CA GLN A 249 -4.10 -12.93 -6.78
C GLN A 249 -3.01 -12.40 -5.84
N ASN A 250 -3.32 -12.29 -4.54
CA ASN A 250 -2.36 -11.86 -3.54
C ASN A 250 -1.17 -12.84 -3.46
N PHE A 251 -1.44 -14.15 -3.52
CA PHE A 251 -0.37 -15.15 -3.56
C PHE A 251 0.58 -14.93 -4.74
N PHE A 252 0.07 -14.78 -5.98
CA PHE A 252 0.95 -14.56 -7.12
C PHE A 252 1.69 -13.23 -7.05
N LEU A 253 1.04 -12.16 -6.58
CA LEU A 253 1.70 -10.87 -6.37
C LEU A 253 2.88 -10.98 -5.40
N TYR A 254 2.69 -11.66 -4.26
CA TYR A 254 3.75 -11.83 -3.26
C TYR A 254 4.81 -12.84 -3.72
N PHE A 255 4.41 -13.90 -4.41
CA PHE A 255 5.33 -14.88 -4.97
C PHE A 255 6.28 -14.24 -5.98
N TYR A 256 5.77 -13.45 -6.93
CA TYR A 256 6.61 -12.69 -7.85
C TYR A 256 7.48 -11.66 -7.10
N GLY A 257 6.92 -11.01 -6.08
CA GLY A 257 7.68 -10.09 -5.22
C GLY A 257 8.86 -10.77 -4.51
N ALA A 258 8.65 -11.96 -3.96
CA ALA A 258 9.68 -12.78 -3.33
C ALA A 258 10.76 -13.18 -4.36
N CYS A 259 10.38 -13.58 -5.58
CA CYS A 259 11.34 -13.87 -6.64
C CYS A 259 12.22 -12.65 -6.99
N PHE A 260 11.63 -11.46 -7.14
CA PHE A 260 12.40 -10.25 -7.44
C PHE A 260 13.32 -9.82 -6.28
N ASN A 261 12.86 -9.92 -5.03
CA ASN A 261 13.70 -9.61 -3.86
C ASN A 261 14.82 -10.65 -3.69
N PHE A 262 14.56 -11.92 -4.00
CA PHE A 262 15.57 -12.97 -4.00
C PHE A 262 16.63 -12.73 -5.09
N LEU A 263 16.20 -12.38 -6.30
CA LEU A 263 17.12 -12.02 -7.39
C LEU A 263 17.98 -10.80 -7.04
N GLY A 264 17.38 -9.78 -6.42
CA GLY A 264 18.11 -8.60 -5.96
C GLY A 264 19.12 -8.93 -4.86
N LEU A 265 18.78 -9.83 -3.93
CA LEU A 265 19.73 -10.35 -2.95
C LEU A 265 20.87 -11.13 -3.60
N LEU A 266 20.56 -12.02 -4.55
CA LEU A 266 21.56 -12.81 -5.28
C LEU A 266 22.56 -11.90 -6.00
N MET A 267 22.07 -10.84 -6.65
CA MET A 267 22.93 -9.83 -7.29
C MET A 267 23.90 -9.18 -6.30
N VAL A 268 23.45 -8.84 -5.09
CA VAL A 268 24.30 -8.25 -4.04
C VAL A 268 25.31 -9.25 -3.48
N MET A 269 24.94 -10.52 -3.37
CA MET A 269 25.88 -11.58 -2.97
C MET A 269 26.96 -11.81 -4.03
N LEU A 270 26.57 -11.85 -5.31
CA LEU A 270 27.50 -12.03 -6.43
C LEU A 270 28.44 -10.85 -6.62
N SER A 271 28.02 -9.63 -6.27
CA SER A 271 28.89 -8.44 -6.30
C SER A 271 29.81 -8.33 -5.08
N GLY A 272 29.80 -9.31 -4.16
CA GLY A 272 30.61 -9.30 -2.94
C GLY A 272 30.09 -8.36 -1.83
N GLY A 273 28.89 -7.81 -1.99
CA GLY A 273 28.27 -6.89 -1.01
C GLY A 273 27.70 -7.59 0.22
N MET A 274 27.56 -8.91 0.22
CA MET A 274 27.07 -9.70 1.36
C MET A 274 27.62 -11.12 1.33
N ALA A 275 28.06 -11.63 2.48
CA ALA A 275 28.45 -13.02 2.64
C ALA A 275 27.22 -13.97 2.63
N PRO A 276 27.28 -15.16 2.01
CA PRO A 276 26.13 -16.07 1.91
C PRO A 276 25.49 -16.47 3.25
N GLY A 277 26.25 -16.47 4.35
CA GLY A 277 25.77 -16.82 5.69
C GLY A 277 25.28 -15.66 6.56
N SER A 278 25.46 -14.40 6.13
CA SER A 278 25.14 -13.24 6.97
C SER A 278 23.71 -12.71 6.80
N MET A 279 22.85 -13.40 6.05
CA MET A 279 21.48 -12.95 5.78
C MET A 279 20.65 -12.73 7.05
N LEU A 280 20.77 -13.63 8.02
CA LEU A 280 20.04 -13.59 9.29
C LEU A 280 20.91 -13.09 10.46
N ALA A 281 22.11 -12.58 10.17
CA ALA A 281 22.97 -12.01 11.20
C ALA A 281 22.29 -10.80 11.85
N GLY A 282 22.37 -10.71 13.18
CA GLY A 282 21.79 -9.61 13.95
C GLY A 282 20.27 -9.64 14.11
N PHE A 283 19.60 -10.74 13.75
CA PHE A 283 18.16 -10.89 13.98
C PHE A 283 17.85 -11.08 15.46
N ARG A 284 17.03 -10.19 16.00
CA ARG A 284 16.49 -10.26 17.37
C ARG A 284 14.99 -10.54 17.31
N GLY A 285 14.38 -10.91 18.43
CA GLY A 285 12.91 -11.09 18.51
C GLY A 285 12.13 -9.88 18.01
N VAL A 286 12.63 -8.67 18.25
CA VAL A 286 12.05 -7.42 17.75
C VAL A 286 12.13 -7.31 16.21
N THR A 287 13.21 -7.76 15.59
CA THR A 287 13.34 -7.80 14.11
C THR A 287 12.31 -8.73 13.49
N VAL A 288 12.01 -9.86 14.13
CA VAL A 288 10.94 -10.78 13.68
C VAL A 288 9.58 -10.10 13.80
N LEU A 289 9.29 -9.41 14.91
CA LEU A 289 8.05 -8.64 15.06
C LEU A 289 7.93 -7.54 14.00
N LEU A 290 9.02 -6.86 13.66
CA LEU A 290 9.08 -5.87 12.58
C LEU A 290 8.74 -6.49 11.22
N VAL A 291 9.32 -7.66 10.90
CA VAL A 291 9.01 -8.43 9.68
C VAL A 291 7.52 -8.77 9.62
N VAL A 292 6.97 -9.31 10.72
CA VAL A 292 5.55 -9.67 10.81
C VAL A 292 4.65 -8.44 10.62
N ASN A 293 4.94 -7.34 11.31
CA ASN A 293 4.17 -6.10 11.18
C ASN A 293 4.17 -5.56 9.74
N ASN A 294 5.34 -5.55 9.09
CA ASN A 294 5.46 -5.12 7.69
C ASN A 294 4.74 -6.07 6.72
N ALA A 295 4.76 -7.37 6.98
CA ALA A 295 4.02 -8.35 6.21
C ALA A 295 2.50 -8.13 6.33
N LEU A 296 1.99 -7.94 7.56
CA LEU A 296 0.59 -7.61 7.83
C LEU A 296 0.17 -6.31 7.15
N GLN A 297 1.01 -5.28 7.19
CA GLN A 297 0.74 -4.01 6.50
C GLN A 297 0.63 -4.20 4.99
N GLY A 298 1.48 -5.04 4.40
CA GLY A 298 1.41 -5.39 2.98
C GLY A 298 0.14 -6.17 2.63
N ILE A 299 -0.21 -7.18 3.43
CA ILE A 299 -1.45 -7.96 3.27
C ILE A 299 -2.67 -7.05 3.33
N LEU A 300 -2.75 -6.21 4.36
CA LEU A 300 -3.84 -5.26 4.54
C LEU A 300 -3.93 -4.27 3.36
N SER A 301 -2.79 -3.83 2.83
CA SER A 301 -2.75 -2.94 1.65
C SER A 301 -3.38 -3.59 0.41
N SER A 302 -3.18 -4.88 0.17
CA SER A 302 -3.84 -5.58 -0.94
C SER A 302 -5.37 -5.63 -0.79
N PHE A 303 -5.87 -5.71 0.45
CA PHE A 303 -7.31 -5.57 0.73
C PHE A 303 -7.82 -4.16 0.43
N PHE A 304 -7.04 -3.11 0.71
CA PHE A 304 -7.39 -1.74 0.29
C PHE A 304 -7.49 -1.63 -1.23
N PHE A 305 -6.52 -2.16 -1.98
CA PHE A 305 -6.53 -2.03 -3.43
C PHE A 305 -7.66 -2.84 -4.09
N LYS A 306 -8.04 -3.99 -3.54
CA LYS A 306 -9.13 -4.79 -4.11
C LYS A 306 -10.52 -4.29 -3.72
N PHE A 307 -10.72 -3.85 -2.46
CA PHE A 307 -12.06 -3.56 -1.92
C PHE A 307 -12.33 -2.08 -1.62
N ALA A 308 -11.30 -1.26 -1.70
CA ALA A 308 -11.40 0.18 -1.60
C ALA A 308 -10.61 0.80 -2.76
N ASP A 309 -9.89 1.87 -2.49
CA ASP A 309 -9.11 2.62 -3.47
C ASP A 309 -7.77 3.03 -2.88
N THR A 310 -6.76 3.20 -3.74
CA THR A 310 -5.43 3.68 -3.35
C THR A 310 -5.47 5.01 -2.59
N ILE A 311 -6.44 5.88 -2.90
CA ILE A 311 -6.60 7.16 -2.20
C ILE A 311 -7.06 6.97 -0.76
N LEU A 312 -8.02 6.08 -0.49
CA LEU A 312 -8.45 5.78 0.89
C LEU A 312 -7.29 5.21 1.72
N LYS A 313 -6.45 4.38 1.11
CA LYS A 313 -5.22 3.90 1.74
C LYS A 313 -4.27 5.05 2.13
N LYS A 314 -4.17 6.10 1.31
CA LYS A 314 -3.35 7.28 1.64
C LYS A 314 -3.94 8.09 2.80
N TYR A 315 -5.25 8.32 2.81
CA TYR A 315 -5.92 8.95 3.96
C TYR A 315 -5.66 8.18 5.26
N SER A 316 -5.87 6.87 5.23
CA SER A 316 -5.59 5.97 6.35
C SER A 316 -4.15 6.11 6.87
N SER A 317 -3.17 6.11 5.97
CA SER A 317 -1.76 6.31 6.32
C SER A 317 -1.46 7.69 6.91
N THR A 318 -2.16 8.73 6.48
CA THR A 318 -1.99 10.08 7.03
C THR A 318 -2.55 10.18 8.45
N ILE A 319 -3.76 9.65 8.67
CA ILE A 319 -4.38 9.56 10.00
C ILE A 319 -3.48 8.77 10.95
N ALA A 320 -2.94 7.65 10.49
CA ALA A 320 -1.99 6.85 11.25
C ALA A 320 -0.76 7.65 11.71
N THR A 321 -0.22 8.49 10.83
CA THR A 321 0.97 9.30 11.12
C THR A 321 0.68 10.34 12.20
N ILE A 322 -0.50 10.98 12.15
CA ILE A 322 -0.96 11.92 13.18
C ILE A 322 -1.11 11.19 14.52
N PHE A 323 -1.80 10.04 14.51
CA PHE A 323 -2.00 9.23 15.72
C PHE A 323 -0.68 8.78 16.34
N THR A 324 0.30 8.39 15.52
CA THR A 324 1.66 8.03 15.97
C THR A 324 2.35 9.21 16.64
N GLY A 325 2.18 10.43 16.10
CA GLY A 325 2.72 11.65 16.68
C GLY A 325 2.14 11.92 18.07
N ILE A 326 0.81 11.80 18.22
CA ILE A 326 0.11 11.98 19.50
C ILE A 326 0.57 10.94 20.52
N MET A 327 0.64 9.66 20.14
CA MET A 327 1.13 8.58 21.02
C MET A 327 2.58 8.77 21.43
N SER A 328 3.42 9.31 20.55
CA SER A 328 4.82 9.60 20.87
C SER A 328 4.94 10.76 21.86
N ALA A 329 4.12 11.81 21.70
CA ALA A 329 4.10 12.95 22.61
C ALA A 329 3.61 12.54 24.01
N SER A 330 2.51 11.79 24.09
CA SER A 330 1.96 11.34 25.38
C SER A 330 2.89 10.36 26.10
N ALA A 331 3.58 9.47 25.37
CA ALA A 331 4.60 8.60 25.94
C ALA A 331 5.82 9.39 26.46
N GLY A 332 6.23 10.44 25.75
CA GLY A 332 7.31 11.33 26.19
C GLY A 332 6.94 12.09 27.47
N GLU A 333 5.72 12.63 27.53
CA GLU A 333 5.18 13.29 28.73
C GLU A 333 5.05 12.31 29.91
N PHE A 334 4.61 11.08 29.67
CA PHE A 334 4.51 10.05 30.70
C PHE A 334 5.88 9.64 31.26
N LEU A 335 6.90 9.52 30.41
CA LEU A 335 8.27 9.23 30.83
C LEU A 335 8.89 10.41 31.61
N ALA A 336 8.62 11.65 31.19
CA ALA A 336 9.04 12.85 31.92
C ALA A 336 8.38 12.92 33.31
N ALA A 337 7.09 12.63 33.39
CA ALA A 337 6.35 12.55 34.65
C ALA A 337 6.83 11.41 35.56
N ALA A 338 7.18 10.25 34.99
CA ALA A 338 7.70 9.09 35.73
C ALA A 338 9.13 9.28 36.26
N ASN A 339 9.95 10.10 35.58
CA ASN A 339 11.30 10.43 35.99
C ASN A 339 11.38 11.64 36.95
N GLY A 340 10.23 12.20 37.37
CA GLY A 340 10.18 13.30 38.33
C GLY A 340 10.70 14.64 37.80
N GLU A 341 10.86 14.81 36.49
CA GLU A 341 11.19 16.09 35.89
C GLU A 341 9.91 16.92 35.73
N VAL A 342 9.70 17.85 36.66
CA VAL A 342 8.66 18.88 36.53
C VAL A 342 9.01 19.75 35.31
N THR A 343 8.18 19.61 34.28
CA THR A 343 8.05 20.40 33.07
C THR A 343 8.75 21.77 33.06
N ALA A 344 9.87 21.83 32.35
CA ALA A 344 10.09 22.86 31.34
C ALA A 344 9.95 22.18 29.97
N PRO A 345 9.37 22.81 28.94
CA PRO A 345 9.20 22.19 27.63
C PRO A 345 10.58 21.96 27.01
N LEU A 346 11.10 20.74 27.16
CA LEU A 346 12.37 20.30 26.58
C LEU A 346 12.17 20.07 25.07
N LEU A 347 12.21 21.18 24.34
CA LEU A 347 12.86 21.23 23.05
C LEU A 347 14.27 20.63 23.21
N TYR A 348 14.47 19.45 22.63
CA TYR A 348 15.75 18.88 22.18
C TYR A 348 17.00 19.50 22.83
N THR A 349 17.49 18.92 23.92
CA THR A 349 18.85 19.18 24.39
C THR A 349 19.84 18.60 23.39
N THR A 350 20.40 19.51 22.58
CA THR A 350 21.79 19.64 22.11
C THR A 350 22.70 18.39 22.16
N PRO A 351 23.43 18.06 21.07
CA PRO A 351 24.52 17.09 21.12
C PRO A 351 25.67 17.62 22.01
N PRO A 352 26.49 16.74 22.62
CA PRO A 352 27.61 17.17 23.43
C PRO A 352 28.63 17.92 22.56
N SER A 353 28.73 19.23 22.79
CA SER A 353 29.81 20.06 22.27
C SER A 353 31.12 19.61 22.89
N MET A 354 32.07 19.22 22.03
CA MET A 354 33.48 19.17 22.40
C MET A 354 33.93 20.57 22.86
N LEU A 355 34.46 20.64 24.09
CA LEU A 355 35.54 21.50 24.64
C LEU A 355 35.50 23.03 24.45
N PRO A 356 35.87 23.81 25.50
CA PRO A 356 37.29 24.08 25.70
C PRO A 356 37.77 24.11 27.17
N ARG A 357 38.94 23.49 27.42
CA ARG A 357 40.09 24.10 28.07
C ARG A 357 41.35 23.43 27.57
#